data_AF-Q9FRW3-F1
#
_entry.id   AF-Q9FRW3-F1
#
_cell.length_a   1.000
_cell.length_b   1.000
_cell.length_c   1.000
_cell.angle_alpha   90.00
_cell.angle_beta   90.00
_cell.angle_gamma   90.00
#
_symmetry.space_group_name_H-M   'P 1'
#
loop_
_entity.id
_entity.type
_entity.pdbx_description
1 polymer ?
#
loop_
_entity_poly.entity_id
_entity_poly.type
_entity_poly.pdbx_seq_one_letter_code
_entity_poly.pdbx_strand_id
1 'polypeptide(L)'
;NDDFRRGKPTNHIVYGEDVAVLAGDALLSFSFEHIATATKGVSSDRILRAIGELAKCIGSEGLVAGQVVDVCSEGADVGLDHLEFIHLHKTAALLEGSVVLGAIMGGGSDEEIEKLRKFARSIGLL
;
A
#
# COMPACT_ATOMS: atom_id res chain seq x y z
N ASN A 1 -4.94 -8.07 17.41
CA ASN A 1 -6.26 -8.02 18.06
C ASN A 1 -6.31 -6.73 18.87
N ASP A 2 -6.45 -5.60 18.18
CA ASP A 2 -6.36 -4.28 18.82
C ASP A 2 -7.76 -3.72 19.05
N ASP A 3 -8.10 -3.39 20.31
CA ASP A 3 -9.41 -2.83 20.66
C ASP A 3 -9.52 -1.34 20.31
N PHE A 4 -8.39 -0.63 20.23
CA PHE A 4 -8.32 0.81 19.96
C PHE A 4 -7.32 1.15 18.86
N ARG A 5 -7.67 2.11 18.01
CA ARG A 5 -6.78 2.73 17.02
C ARG A 5 -6.99 4.24 17.03
N ARG A 6 -5.90 5.01 17.14
CA ARG A 6 -5.94 6.49 17.17
C ARG A 6 -6.89 7.05 18.26
N GLY A 7 -6.90 6.41 19.43
CA GLY A 7 -7.72 6.82 20.58
C GLY A 7 -9.22 6.52 20.46
N LYS A 8 -9.64 5.76 19.45
CA LYS A 8 -11.04 5.34 19.23
C LYS A 8 -11.15 3.83 19.14
N PRO A 9 -12.30 3.23 19.48
CA PRO A 9 -12.53 1.81 19.26
C PRO A 9 -12.31 1.42 17.80
N THR A 10 -11.73 0.25 17.56
CA THR A 10 -11.47 -0.26 16.20
C THR A 10 -12.76 -0.66 15.48
N ASN A 11 -12.68 -0.78 14.15
CA ASN A 11 -13.85 -1.04 13.30
C ASN A 11 -14.65 -2.27 13.75
N HIS A 12 -13.96 -3.39 14.04
CA HIS A 12 -14.61 -4.62 14.49
C HIS A 12 -15.20 -4.52 15.91
N ILE A 13 -14.64 -3.68 16.79
CA ILE A 13 -15.22 -3.42 18.12
C ILE A 13 -16.54 -2.65 18.02
N VAL A 14 -16.66 -1.74 17.05
CA VAL A 14 -17.88 -0.93 16.87
C VAL A 14 -18.95 -1.65 16.07
N TYR A 15 -18.56 -2.36 15.00
CA TYR A 15 -19.50 -2.87 13.99
C TYR A 15 -19.48 -4.40 13.83
N GLY A 16 -18.62 -5.11 14.57
CA GLY A 16 -18.42 -6.55 14.44
C GLY A 16 -17.38 -6.92 13.38
N GLU A 17 -16.84 -8.14 13.50
CA GLU A 17 -15.76 -8.65 12.63
C GLU A 17 -16.21 -8.76 11.16
N ASP A 18 -17.39 -9.34 10.90
CA ASP A 18 -17.91 -9.53 9.55
C ASP A 18 -18.01 -8.21 8.77
N VAL A 19 -18.53 -7.16 9.42
CA VAL A 19 -18.66 -5.83 8.82
C VAL A 19 -17.29 -5.21 8.61
N ALA A 20 -16.36 -5.39 9.54
CA ALA A 20 -15.02 -4.84 9.42
C ALA A 20 -14.24 -5.44 8.23
N VAL A 21 -14.38 -6.74 7.98
CA VAL A 21 -13.78 -7.41 6.82
C VAL A 21 -14.40 -6.87 5.52
N LEU A 22 -15.72 -6.86 5.41
CA LEU A 22 -16.41 -6.38 4.21
C LEU A 22 -16.16 -4.89 3.93
N ALA A 23 -16.01 -4.07 4.98
CA ALA A 23 -15.63 -2.67 4.84
C ALA A 23 -14.21 -2.54 4.26
N GLY A 24 -13.28 -3.41 4.66
CA GLY A 24 -11.93 -3.49 4.09
C GLY A 24 -11.97 -3.84 2.60
N ASP A 25 -12.69 -4.88 2.23
CA ASP A 25 -12.85 -5.34 0.83
C ASP A 25 -13.50 -4.27 -0.05
N ALA A 26 -14.49 -3.56 0.49
CA ALA A 26 -15.15 -2.45 -0.17
C ALA A 26 -14.18 -1.28 -0.38
N LEU A 27 -13.39 -0.90 0.62
CA LEU A 27 -12.39 0.17 0.50
C LEU A 27 -11.30 -0.17 -0.52
N LEU A 28 -10.82 -1.41 -0.53
CA LEU A 28 -9.85 -1.89 -1.51
C LEU A 28 -10.42 -1.78 -2.93
N SER A 29 -11.61 -2.32 -3.16
CA SER A 29 -12.27 -2.28 -4.47
C SER A 29 -12.55 -0.86 -4.92
N PHE A 30 -13.06 -0.02 -4.01
CA PHE A 30 -13.36 1.38 -4.28
C PHE A 30 -12.11 2.20 -4.61
N SER A 31 -10.94 1.86 -4.07
CA SER A 31 -9.69 2.59 -4.39
C SER A 31 -9.38 2.55 -5.90
N PHE A 32 -9.54 1.39 -6.53
CA PHE A 32 -9.33 1.21 -7.97
C PHE A 32 -10.42 1.89 -8.80
N GLU A 33 -11.69 1.69 -8.41
CA GLU A 33 -12.83 2.34 -9.06
C GLU A 33 -12.67 3.87 -9.05
N HIS A 34 -12.30 4.44 -7.90
CA HIS A 34 -12.17 5.87 -7.74
C HIS A 34 -11.06 6.45 -8.61
N ILE A 35 -9.89 5.78 -8.68
CA ILE A 35 -8.81 6.20 -9.58
C ILE A 35 -9.27 6.16 -11.04
N ALA A 36 -9.94 5.08 -11.46
CA ALA A 36 -10.37 4.88 -12.84
C ALA A 36 -11.45 5.86 -13.29
N THR A 37 -12.39 6.22 -12.41
CA THR A 37 -13.61 6.95 -12.77
C THR A 37 -13.57 8.43 -12.38
N ALA A 38 -12.85 8.80 -11.32
CA ALA A 38 -12.83 10.17 -10.80
C ALA A 38 -11.63 10.99 -11.27
N THR A 39 -10.55 10.36 -11.76
CA THR A 39 -9.37 11.08 -12.27
C THR A 39 -9.73 11.88 -13.53
N LYS A 40 -9.36 13.16 -13.57
CA LYS A 40 -9.59 14.08 -14.69
C LYS A 40 -8.29 14.73 -15.15
N GLY A 41 -8.22 15.13 -16.42
CA GLY A 41 -7.05 15.82 -16.97
C GLY A 41 -5.80 14.94 -17.16
N VAL A 42 -5.95 13.62 -17.02
CA VAL A 42 -4.89 12.62 -17.21
C VAL A 42 -5.32 11.65 -18.31
N SER A 43 -4.38 11.22 -19.15
CA SER A 43 -4.66 10.25 -20.23
C SER A 43 -5.01 8.87 -19.66
N SER A 44 -5.84 8.12 -20.38
CA SER A 44 -6.22 6.74 -20.01
C SER A 44 -5.00 5.84 -19.79
N ASP A 45 -3.95 5.98 -20.62
CA ASP A 45 -2.73 5.17 -20.50
C ASP A 45 -2.01 5.41 -19.18
N ARG A 46 -1.97 6.66 -18.71
CA ARG A 46 -1.36 7.01 -17.41
C ARG A 46 -2.21 6.53 -16.25
N ILE A 47 -3.54 6.64 -16.34
CA ILE A 47 -4.46 6.10 -15.33
C ILE A 47 -4.30 4.58 -15.22
N LEU A 48 -4.27 3.87 -16.35
CA LEU A 48 -4.09 2.42 -16.39
C LEU A 48 -2.72 2.01 -15.83
N ARG A 49 -1.65 2.74 -16.18
CA ARG A 49 -0.31 2.53 -15.61
C ARG A 49 -0.33 2.72 -14.09
N ALA A 50 -0.95 3.79 -13.58
CA ALA A 50 -1.05 4.05 -12.14
C ALA A 50 -1.85 2.97 -11.39
N ILE A 51 -2.94 2.47 -11.97
CA ILE A 51 -3.71 1.34 -11.43
C ILE A 51 -2.85 0.07 -11.36
N GLY A 52 -2.08 -0.22 -12.40
CA GLY A 52 -1.15 -1.34 -12.42
C GLY A 52 -0.05 -1.23 -11.35
N GLU A 53 0.51 -0.04 -11.15
CA GLU A 53 1.48 0.22 -10.06
C GLU A 53 0.86 0.05 -8.69
N LEU A 54 -0.35 0.57 -8.46
CA LEU A 54 -1.06 0.38 -7.19
C LEU A 54 -1.30 -1.11 -6.90
N ALA A 55 -1.76 -1.86 -7.90
CA ALA A 55 -2.05 -3.29 -7.75
C ALA A 55 -0.80 -4.09 -7.36
N LYS A 56 0.36 -3.81 -7.99
CA LYS A 56 1.64 -4.43 -7.62
C LYS A 56 2.05 -4.06 -6.20
N CYS A 57 1.98 -2.78 -5.88
CA CYS A 57 2.36 -2.21 -4.59
C CYS A 57 1.57 -2.81 -3.41
N ILE A 58 0.27 -3.05 -3.57
CA ILE A 58 -0.55 -3.59 -2.48
C ILE A 58 -0.69 -5.12 -2.51
N GLY A 59 -0.28 -5.76 -3.61
CA GLY A 59 -0.45 -7.19 -3.83
C GLY A 59 0.61 -8.06 -3.15
N SER A 60 0.78 -9.27 -3.71
CA SER A 60 1.66 -10.32 -3.19
C SER A 60 3.16 -10.02 -3.28
N GLU A 61 3.55 -8.98 -4.03
CA GLU A 61 4.93 -8.50 -4.13
C GLU A 61 5.17 -7.24 -3.28
N GLY A 62 4.17 -6.79 -2.52
CA GLY A 62 4.23 -5.56 -1.74
C GLY A 62 3.55 -5.69 -0.38
N LEU A 63 2.60 -4.80 -0.09
CA LEU A 63 1.97 -4.65 1.22
C LEU A 63 1.51 -5.98 1.83
N VAL A 64 0.77 -6.79 1.07
CA VAL A 64 0.24 -8.07 1.58
C VAL A 64 1.36 -9.06 1.86
N ALA A 65 2.42 -9.10 1.04
CA ALA A 65 3.59 -9.95 1.31
C ALA A 65 4.23 -9.62 2.66
N GLY A 66 4.45 -8.32 2.92
CA GLY A 66 5.02 -7.85 4.18
C GLY A 66 4.12 -8.16 5.38
N GLN A 67 2.80 -8.02 5.24
CA GLN A 67 1.85 -8.36 6.29
C GLN A 67 1.82 -9.87 6.58
N VAL A 68 1.81 -10.72 5.56
CA VAL A 68 1.81 -12.18 5.73
C VAL A 68 3.09 -12.63 6.43
N VAL A 69 4.25 -12.17 5.96
CA VAL A 69 5.54 -12.55 6.55
C VAL A 69 5.64 -12.07 7.99
N ASP A 70 5.16 -10.87 8.31
CA ASP A 70 5.13 -10.35 9.68
C ASP A 70 4.31 -11.23 10.62
N VAL A 71 3.08 -11.57 10.24
CA VAL A 71 2.20 -12.46 11.04
C VAL A 71 2.81 -13.85 11.20
N CYS A 72 3.39 -14.42 10.15
CA CYS A 72 4.06 -15.71 10.21
C CYS A 72 5.37 -15.70 11.03
N SER A 73 5.90 -14.52 11.34
CA SER A 73 7.15 -14.33 12.09
C SER A 73 6.92 -13.95 13.55
N GLU A 74 5.65 -13.81 13.99
CA GLU A 74 5.34 -13.52 15.39
C GLU A 74 5.93 -14.60 16.32
N GLY A 75 6.74 -14.15 17.30
CA GLY A 75 7.38 -15.04 18.28
C GLY A 75 8.65 -15.74 17.79
N ALA A 76 9.11 -15.48 16.57
CA ALA A 76 10.38 -15.99 16.05
C ALA A 76 11.53 -14.98 16.26
N ASP A 77 12.75 -15.49 16.42
CA ASP A 77 13.97 -14.66 16.35
C ASP A 77 14.35 -14.48 14.87
N VAL A 78 14.23 -13.26 14.37
CA VAL A 78 14.39 -12.95 12.94
C VAL A 78 15.66 -12.15 12.70
N GLY A 79 16.44 -12.57 11.69
CA GLY A 79 17.63 -11.84 11.26
C GLY A 79 17.31 -10.49 10.61
N LEU A 80 18.33 -9.64 10.48
CA LEU A 80 18.20 -8.31 9.89
C LEU A 80 17.58 -8.31 8.49
N ASP A 81 18.01 -9.24 7.62
CA ASP A 81 17.49 -9.34 6.25
C ASP A 81 15.97 -9.62 6.21
N HIS A 82 15.49 -10.41 7.18
CA HIS A 82 14.08 -10.75 7.30
C HIS A 82 13.25 -9.59 7.85
N LEU A 83 13.80 -8.88 8.84
CA LEU A 83 13.19 -7.67 9.38
C LEU A 83 13.12 -6.56 8.31
N GLU A 84 14.20 -6.39 7.52
CA GLU A 84 14.23 -5.47 6.39
C GLU A 84 13.17 -5.83 5.35
N PHE A 85 13.02 -7.13 5.02
CA PHE A 85 11.96 -7.58 4.13
C PHE A 85 10.57 -7.16 4.64
N ILE A 86 10.28 -7.39 5.92
CA ILE A 86 8.99 -7.00 6.52
C ILE A 86 8.78 -5.48 6.39
N HIS A 87 9.75 -4.65 6.76
CA HIS A 87 9.61 -3.19 6.70
C HIS A 87 9.45 -2.66 5.28
N LEU A 88 10.26 -3.17 4.35
CA LEU A 88 10.18 -2.78 2.94
C LEU A 88 8.81 -3.08 2.34
N HIS A 89 8.24 -4.23 2.65
CA HIS A 89 6.99 -4.66 2.02
C HIS A 89 5.76 -4.15 2.79
N LYS A 90 5.74 -4.23 4.12
CA LYS A 90 4.58 -3.83 4.94
C LYS A 90 4.39 -2.31 4.99
N THR A 91 5.48 -1.55 4.95
CA THR A 91 5.46 -0.09 5.13
C THR A 91 5.93 0.64 3.88
N ALA A 92 7.16 0.36 3.41
CA ALA A 92 7.75 1.16 2.34
C ALA A 92 7.02 1.02 1.00
N ALA A 93 6.49 -0.17 0.69
CA ALA A 93 5.80 -0.44 -0.57
C ALA A 93 4.65 0.55 -0.83
N LEU A 94 3.81 0.85 0.17
CA LEU A 94 2.67 1.77 -0.01
C LEU A 94 3.10 3.24 -0.11
N LEU A 95 4.18 3.62 0.57
CA LEU A 95 4.77 4.96 0.42
C LEU A 95 5.36 5.13 -0.97
N GLU A 96 6.06 4.11 -1.47
CA GLU A 96 6.57 4.04 -2.83
C GLU A 96 5.45 4.17 -3.85
N GLY A 97 4.39 3.37 -3.72
CA GLY A 97 3.20 3.45 -4.57
C GLY A 97 2.63 4.87 -4.57
N SER A 98 2.39 5.46 -3.39
CA SER A 98 1.80 6.80 -3.27
C SER A 98 2.60 7.87 -4.04
N VAL A 99 3.93 7.82 -3.97
CA VAL A 99 4.81 8.75 -4.67
C VAL A 99 4.82 8.48 -6.18
N VAL A 100 4.96 7.21 -6.59
CA VAL A 100 5.02 6.78 -8.00
C VAL A 100 3.71 7.08 -8.73
N LEU A 101 2.55 6.82 -8.10
CA LEU A 101 1.25 7.16 -8.66
C LEU A 101 1.17 8.67 -8.96
N GLY A 102 1.59 9.51 -8.02
CA GLY A 102 1.63 10.96 -8.22
C GLY A 102 2.53 11.37 -9.39
N ALA A 103 3.72 10.78 -9.49
CA ALA A 103 4.67 11.06 -10.57
C ALA A 103 4.12 10.66 -11.96
N ILE A 104 3.52 9.47 -12.07
CA ILE A 104 2.88 8.99 -13.30
C ILE A 104 1.75 9.92 -13.71
N MET A 105 0.84 10.22 -12.78
CA MET A 105 -0.32 11.08 -13.05
C MET A 105 0.12 12.51 -13.41
N GLY A 106 1.18 13.02 -12.79
CA GLY A 106 1.81 14.30 -13.10
C GLY A 106 2.51 14.37 -14.46
N GLY A 107 2.70 13.22 -15.13
CA GLY A 107 3.39 13.16 -16.42
C GLY A 107 4.92 13.17 -16.31
N GLY A 108 5.47 12.74 -15.17
CA GLY A 108 6.90 12.55 -15.00
C GLY A 108 7.46 11.52 -15.97
N SER A 109 8.71 11.72 -16.38
CA SER A 109 9.48 10.77 -17.17
C SER A 109 9.79 9.50 -16.36
N ASP A 110 10.14 8.41 -17.05
CA ASP A 110 10.52 7.16 -16.36
C ASP A 110 11.74 7.34 -15.45
N GLU A 111 12.68 8.23 -15.81
CA GLU A 111 13.83 8.54 -14.98
C GLU A 111 13.42 9.25 -13.67
N GLU A 112 12.49 10.21 -13.74
CA GLU A 112 11.98 10.92 -12.56
C GLU A 112 11.17 9.99 -11.67
N ILE A 113 10.33 9.13 -12.27
CA ILE A 113 9.56 8.11 -11.54
C ILE A 113 10.52 7.20 -10.77
N GLU A 114 11.59 6.70 -11.39
CA GLU A 114 12.53 5.80 -10.72
C GLU A 114 13.38 6.49 -9.64
N LYS A 115 13.73 7.78 -9.82
CA LYS A 115 14.38 8.57 -8.74
C LYS A 115 13.45 8.73 -7.55
N LEU A 116 12.18 9.05 -7.79
CA LEU A 116 11.18 9.19 -6.75
C LEU A 116 10.85 7.86 -6.06
N ARG A 117 10.85 6.76 -6.81
CA ARG A 117 10.71 5.40 -6.28
C ARG A 117 11.79 5.09 -5.25
N LYS A 118 13.07 5.31 -5.61
CA LYS A 118 14.21 5.13 -4.71
C LYS A 118 14.12 6.02 -3.46
N PHE A 119 13.75 7.29 -3.65
CA PHE A 119 13.51 8.19 -2.53
C PHE A 119 12.45 7.65 -1.58
N ALA A 120 11.31 7.23 -2.10
CA ALA A 120 10.18 6.72 -1.32
C ALA A 120 10.52 5.43 -0.56
N ARG A 121 11.31 4.54 -1.19
CA ARG A 121 11.81 3.34 -0.55
C ARG A 121 12.76 3.64 0.61
N SER A 122 13.67 4.60 0.45
CA SER A 122 14.59 5.01 1.51
C SER A 122 13.86 5.63 2.71
N ILE A 123 12.86 6.50 2.48
CA ILE A 123 12.07 7.07 3.58
C ILE A 123 11.18 6.03 4.27
N GLY A 124 10.76 4.99 3.55
CA GLY A 124 9.90 3.94 4.10
C GLY A 124 10.64 2.92 4.99
N LEU A 125 11.98 2.88 4.90
CA LEU A 125 12.85 2.07 5.74
C LEU A 125 13.46 2.86 6.91
N LEU A 126 13.28 4.20 6.92
CA LEU A 126 13.81 5.11 7.93
C LEU A 126 13.01 5.04 9.24
#